data_AF-A0A970BS26-F1
#
_entry.id   AF-A0A970BS26-F1
#
_cell.length_a   1.000
_cell.length_b   1.000
_cell.length_c   1.000
_cell.angle_alpha   90.00
_cell.angle_beta   90.00
_cell.angle_gamma   90.00
#
_symmetry.space_group_name_H-M   'P 1'
#
loop_
_entity.id
_entity.type
_entity.pdbx_description
1 polymer ?
#
loop_
_entity_poly.entity_id
_entity_poly.type
_entity_poly.pdbx_seq_one_letter_code
_entity_poly.pdbx_strand_id
1 'polypeptide(L)'
;MIRSNSLDHTFVDQIMAEPGGEHLLECWSCGTCAATCLVRRFDPEFNPRVILRKAGLGLREEVLSSREIWLCSACDACYPRCPKGIHISEVMQAIRNIAIREGYERPDATAEVDVESCIACGLCVAACPYEAIALDAVAVNGTVKRAAQVDATRCMGCGICNSVCLSSSISVEGITDRAVGQSIAAAAPDGDSLRGALVITCNWCLHSTADWAYATEPPEGVHVVNVPCSGRVTPQFLTAALQQGYDAVLVVGCQTDECHYKHGNALEQGRAETMRGLLDLLGIAPERVQFDWLSSLDRGRFPNLVERLLADVRDLGPLEWGDR
;
A
#
# COMPACT_ATOMS: atom_id res chain seq x y z
N MET A 1 -12.98 -5.41 33.82
CA MET A 1 -12.55 -6.66 34.49
C MET A 1 -12.98 -7.81 33.59
N ILE A 2 -12.04 -8.57 33.02
CA ILE A 2 -12.35 -9.73 32.16
C ILE A 2 -12.87 -10.85 33.07
N ARG A 3 -14.02 -11.44 32.76
CA ARG A 3 -14.63 -12.51 33.56
C ARG A 3 -14.09 -13.85 33.07
N SER A 4 -13.84 -14.81 33.96
CA SER A 4 -13.30 -16.13 33.55
C SER A 4 -14.22 -16.86 32.56
N ASN A 5 -15.53 -16.65 32.63
CA ASN A 5 -16.51 -17.28 31.74
C ASN A 5 -16.55 -16.66 30.34
N SER A 6 -15.86 -15.54 30.09
CA SER A 6 -15.75 -14.95 28.75
C SER A 6 -14.48 -15.40 28.01
N LEU A 7 -13.70 -16.31 28.59
CA LEU A 7 -12.52 -16.89 27.96
C LEU A 7 -12.92 -18.17 27.23
N ASP A 8 -12.78 -18.17 25.90
CA ASP A 8 -13.06 -19.31 25.06
C ASP A 8 -11.75 -20.08 24.77
N HIS A 9 -11.51 -21.16 25.51
CA HIS A 9 -10.35 -22.01 25.28
C HIS A 9 -10.40 -22.75 23.94
N THR A 10 -11.59 -23.02 23.41
CA THR A 10 -11.75 -23.66 22.10
C THR A 10 -11.31 -22.75 20.97
N PHE A 11 -11.43 -21.43 21.13
CA PHE A 11 -10.90 -20.45 20.19
C PHE A 11 -9.37 -20.49 20.10
N VAL A 12 -8.69 -20.68 21.24
CA VAL A 12 -7.22 -20.80 21.27
C VAL A 12 -6.79 -22.04 20.48
N ASP A 13 -7.45 -23.18 20.71
CA ASP A 13 -7.18 -24.44 20.01
C ASP A 13 -7.44 -24.31 18.50
N GLN A 14 -8.48 -23.58 18.10
CA GLN A 14 -8.77 -23.32 16.70
C GLN A 14 -7.68 -22.49 16.03
N ILE A 15 -7.17 -21.42 16.68
CA ILE A 15 -6.06 -20.64 16.10
C ILE A 15 -4.83 -21.53 15.95
N MET A 16 -4.48 -22.33 16.96
CA MET A 16 -3.31 -23.21 16.89
C MET A 16 -3.44 -24.34 15.86
N ALA A 17 -4.67 -24.66 15.44
CA ALA A 17 -4.94 -25.64 14.38
C ALA A 17 -4.91 -25.04 12.96
N GLU A 18 -4.98 -23.71 12.82
CA GLU A 18 -4.80 -23.04 11.53
C GLU A 18 -3.30 -22.98 11.16
N PRO A 19 -2.94 -23.16 9.88
CA PRO A 19 -1.55 -23.04 9.43
C PRO A 19 -0.94 -21.70 9.86
N GLY A 20 0.21 -21.75 10.54
CA GLY A 20 0.91 -20.57 11.02
C GLY A 20 0.48 -20.07 12.42
N GLY A 21 -0.58 -20.64 12.99
CA GLY A 21 -1.06 -20.32 14.34
C GLY A 21 -0.45 -21.16 15.47
N GLU A 22 0.35 -22.17 15.14
CA GLU A 22 0.79 -23.25 16.05
C GLU A 22 1.55 -22.71 17.28
N HIS A 23 2.29 -21.60 17.11
CA HIS A 23 3.13 -21.02 18.14
C HIS A 23 2.45 -19.89 18.95
N LEU A 24 1.13 -19.71 18.86
CA LEU A 24 0.40 -18.64 19.57
C LEU A 24 0.74 -18.59 21.06
N LEU A 25 0.72 -19.74 21.74
CA LEU A 25 0.91 -19.83 23.20
C LEU A 25 2.37 -19.73 23.65
N GLU A 26 3.33 -19.68 22.72
CA GLU A 26 4.73 -19.47 23.07
C GLU A 26 5.03 -18.02 23.48
N CYS A 27 4.11 -17.09 23.21
CA CYS A 27 4.29 -15.67 23.43
C CYS A 27 4.26 -15.29 24.92
N TRP A 28 5.42 -15.03 25.52
CA TRP A 28 5.52 -14.49 26.89
C TRP A 28 5.35 -12.96 26.99
N SER A 29 4.88 -12.29 25.92
CA SER A 29 4.56 -10.85 25.92
C SER A 29 5.73 -9.86 26.21
N CYS A 30 6.94 -10.11 25.70
CA CYS A 30 8.10 -9.23 25.89
C CYS A 30 8.01 -7.84 25.24
N GLY A 31 7.24 -7.69 24.15
CA GLY A 31 7.01 -6.38 23.50
C GLY A 31 7.95 -6.01 22.35
N THR A 32 8.92 -6.85 21.98
CA THR A 32 9.83 -6.58 20.86
C THR A 32 9.11 -6.32 19.54
N CYS A 33 8.02 -7.05 19.28
CA CYS A 33 7.19 -6.85 18.09
C CYS A 33 6.55 -5.46 18.05
N ALA A 34 6.03 -4.98 19.17
CA ALA A 34 5.45 -3.64 19.27
C ALA A 34 6.50 -2.53 19.16
N ALA A 35 7.73 -2.76 19.62
CA ALA A 35 8.82 -1.78 19.46
C ALA A 35 9.35 -1.71 18.01
N THR A 36 9.30 -2.83 17.28
CA THR A 36 9.84 -2.92 15.91
C THR A 36 8.82 -2.54 14.84
N CYS A 37 7.53 -2.71 15.12
CA CYS A 37 6.46 -2.63 14.13
C CYS A 37 6.40 -1.28 13.40
N LEU A 38 6.43 -1.31 12.06
CA LEU A 38 6.27 -0.14 11.20
C LEU A 38 4.86 0.46 11.28
N VAL A 39 3.84 -0.40 11.34
CA VAL A 39 2.44 0.03 11.49
C VAL A 39 2.26 0.85 12.76
N ARG A 40 2.84 0.41 13.89
CA ARG A 40 2.72 1.11 15.16
C ARG A 40 3.38 2.50 15.17
N ARG A 41 4.37 2.73 14.30
CA ARG A 41 4.98 4.05 14.15
C ARG A 41 4.02 5.05 13.51
N PHE A 42 3.10 4.57 12.68
CA PHE A 42 2.06 5.36 12.04
C PHE A 42 0.78 5.43 12.88
N ASP A 43 0.36 4.29 13.42
CA ASP A 43 -0.79 4.14 14.31
C ASP A 43 -0.31 3.70 15.71
N PRO A 44 -0.11 4.63 16.65
CA PRO A 44 0.40 4.32 17.98
C PRO A 44 -0.47 3.35 18.80
N GLU A 45 -1.76 3.23 18.46
CA GLU A 45 -2.71 2.36 19.15
C GLU A 45 -2.50 0.89 18.76
N PHE A 46 -2.13 0.64 17.49
CA PHE A 46 -1.87 -0.72 17.02
C PHE A 46 -0.78 -1.43 17.82
N ASN A 47 -1.11 -2.55 18.46
CA ASN A 47 -0.14 -3.32 19.25
C ASN A 47 -0.24 -4.83 19.01
N PRO A 48 0.67 -5.43 18.21
CA PRO A 48 0.59 -6.86 17.89
C PRO A 48 0.72 -7.76 19.12
N ARG A 49 1.42 -7.31 20.18
CA ARG A 49 1.52 -8.06 21.43
C ARG A 49 0.17 -8.16 22.15
N VAL A 50 -0.62 -7.08 22.15
CA VAL A 50 -1.93 -7.06 22.83
C VAL A 50 -2.89 -8.00 22.13
N ILE A 51 -2.89 -8.01 20.81
CA ILE A 51 -3.71 -8.93 20.00
C ILE A 51 -3.34 -10.38 20.29
N LEU A 52 -2.05 -10.74 20.25
CA LEU A 52 -1.60 -12.11 20.58
C LEU A 52 -1.99 -12.51 22.00
N ARG A 53 -1.89 -11.58 22.96
CA ARG A 53 -2.30 -11.85 24.35
C ARG A 53 -3.81 -12.06 24.47
N LYS A 54 -4.64 -11.26 23.78
CA LYS A 54 -6.09 -11.46 23.75
C LYS A 54 -6.46 -12.80 23.11
N ALA A 55 -5.82 -13.13 22.00
CA ALA A 55 -5.98 -14.40 21.31
C ALA A 55 -5.61 -15.59 22.21
N GLY A 56 -4.44 -15.57 22.86
CA GLY A 56 -4.01 -16.63 23.79
C GLY A 56 -4.84 -16.73 25.08
N LEU A 57 -5.58 -15.68 25.44
CA LEU A 57 -6.55 -15.72 26.55
C LEU A 57 -7.91 -16.28 26.13
N GLY A 58 -8.18 -16.43 24.84
CA GLY A 58 -9.50 -16.86 24.35
C GLY A 58 -10.52 -15.73 24.24
N LEU A 59 -10.10 -14.47 24.11
CA LEU A 59 -11.00 -13.30 23.96
C LEU A 59 -11.50 -13.18 22.52
N ARG A 60 -12.27 -14.17 22.10
CA ARG A 60 -12.73 -14.40 20.74
C ARG A 60 -13.36 -13.18 20.08
N GLU A 61 -14.42 -12.65 20.67
CA GLU A 61 -15.16 -11.50 20.13
C GLU A 61 -14.26 -10.26 20.00
N GLU A 62 -13.43 -9.96 21.01
CA GLU A 62 -12.52 -8.81 21.00
C GLU A 62 -11.42 -8.92 19.95
N VAL A 63 -11.03 -10.15 19.57
CA VAL A 63 -10.00 -10.39 18.56
C VAL A 63 -10.60 -10.36 17.16
N LEU A 64 -11.67 -11.12 16.91
CA LEU A 64 -12.26 -11.27 15.57
C LEU A 64 -12.94 -10.00 15.06
N SER A 65 -13.50 -9.18 15.97
CA SER A 65 -14.09 -7.88 15.61
C SER A 65 -13.08 -6.73 15.51
N SER A 66 -11.83 -6.94 15.94
CA SER A 66 -10.84 -5.86 15.98
C SER A 66 -10.31 -5.53 14.59
N ARG A 67 -10.37 -4.25 14.20
CA ARG A 67 -9.68 -3.74 13.00
C ARG A 67 -8.17 -4.03 13.03
N GLU A 68 -7.57 -4.13 14.22
CA GLU A 68 -6.13 -4.29 14.39
C GLU A 68 -5.59 -5.56 13.72
N ILE A 69 -6.37 -6.65 13.66
CA ILE A 69 -5.91 -7.88 13.00
C ILE A 69 -5.62 -7.63 11.52
N TRP A 70 -6.28 -6.67 10.88
CA TRP A 70 -6.12 -6.29 9.48
C TRP A 70 -5.00 -5.27 9.24
N LEU A 71 -4.59 -4.53 10.27
CA LEU A 71 -3.52 -3.53 10.18
C LEU A 71 -2.12 -4.16 10.08
N CYS A 72 -1.94 -5.40 10.56
CA CYS A 72 -0.66 -6.09 10.45
C CYS A 72 -0.24 -6.20 8.97
N SER A 73 0.86 -5.56 8.60
CA SER A 73 1.31 -5.53 7.21
C SER A 73 2.00 -6.81 6.73
N ALA A 74 2.10 -7.82 7.60
CA ALA A 74 2.79 -9.09 7.37
C ALA A 74 4.21 -8.95 6.80
N CYS A 75 4.94 -7.88 7.14
CA CYS A 75 6.31 -7.62 6.66
C CYS A 75 7.40 -8.41 7.38
N ASP A 76 7.07 -9.11 8.47
CA ASP A 76 8.00 -9.92 9.27
C ASP A 76 9.22 -9.22 9.86
N ALA A 77 9.27 -7.89 9.83
CA ALA A 77 10.34 -7.12 10.50
C ALA A 77 10.50 -7.47 11.99
N CYS A 78 9.42 -7.93 12.65
CA CYS A 78 9.44 -8.36 14.04
C CYS A 78 9.96 -9.79 14.27
N TYR A 79 9.92 -10.67 13.26
CA TYR A 79 10.21 -12.09 13.41
C TYR A 79 11.67 -12.37 13.80
N PRO A 80 12.69 -11.83 13.10
CA PRO A 80 14.10 -12.06 13.47
C PRO A 80 14.49 -11.57 14.86
N ARG A 81 13.65 -10.72 15.48
CA ARG A 81 13.86 -10.14 16.80
C ARG A 81 13.06 -10.83 17.89
N CYS A 82 12.16 -11.76 17.53
CA CYS A 82 11.33 -12.48 18.47
C CYS A 82 12.19 -13.51 19.23
N PRO A 83 12.36 -13.40 20.57
CA PRO A 83 13.17 -14.36 21.33
C PRO A 83 12.56 -15.77 21.38
N LYS A 84 11.31 -15.90 20.96
CA LYS A 84 10.55 -17.16 20.90
C LYS A 84 10.36 -17.67 19.47
N GLY A 85 10.85 -16.95 18.45
CA GLY A 85 10.71 -17.37 17.05
C GLY A 85 9.27 -17.44 16.55
N ILE A 86 8.36 -16.62 17.09
CA ILE A 86 6.95 -16.60 16.69
C ILE A 86 6.78 -15.73 15.44
N HIS A 87 6.29 -16.32 14.35
CA HIS A 87 5.84 -15.61 13.15
C HIS A 87 4.48 -14.94 13.41
N ILE A 88 4.51 -13.73 13.97
CA ILE A 88 3.29 -13.00 14.33
C ILE A 88 2.38 -12.75 13.12
N SER A 89 2.95 -12.51 11.94
CA SER A 89 2.18 -12.33 10.70
C SER A 89 1.33 -13.55 10.36
N GLU A 90 1.87 -14.75 10.54
CA GLU A 90 1.19 -16.02 10.31
C GLU A 90 0.09 -16.26 11.35
N VAL A 91 0.35 -15.94 12.62
CA VAL A 91 -0.69 -15.96 13.67
C VAL A 91 -1.82 -14.97 13.34
N MET A 92 -1.50 -13.76 12.85
CA MET A 92 -2.52 -12.81 12.39
C MET A 92 -3.30 -13.37 11.19
N GLN A 93 -2.63 -14.07 10.27
CA GLN A 93 -3.27 -14.71 9.12
C GLN A 93 -4.24 -15.81 9.56
N ALA A 94 -3.82 -16.68 10.49
CA ALA A 94 -4.68 -17.70 11.10
C ALA A 94 -5.94 -17.07 11.73
N ILE A 95 -5.78 -15.97 12.48
CA ILE A 95 -6.91 -15.23 13.07
C ILE A 95 -7.83 -14.65 12.00
N ARG A 96 -7.29 -14.06 10.93
CA ARG A 96 -8.08 -13.52 9.80
C ARG A 96 -8.87 -14.60 9.07
N ASN A 97 -8.28 -15.78 8.88
CA ASN A 97 -8.95 -16.93 8.26
C ASN A 97 -10.20 -17.32 9.05
N ILE A 98 -10.09 -17.38 10.38
CA ILE A 98 -11.22 -17.65 11.27
C ILE A 98 -12.26 -16.52 11.18
N ALA A 99 -11.82 -15.26 11.23
CA ALA A 99 -12.71 -14.11 11.14
C ALA A 99 -13.57 -14.13 9.86
N ILE A 100 -12.95 -14.34 8.69
CA ILE A 100 -13.68 -14.42 7.41
C ILE A 100 -14.59 -15.65 7.36
N ARG A 101 -14.14 -16.82 7.84
CA ARG A 101 -14.96 -18.05 7.87
C ARG A 101 -16.23 -17.88 8.70
N GLU A 102 -16.18 -17.01 9.71
CA GLU A 102 -17.29 -16.71 10.60
C GLU A 102 -18.11 -15.48 10.18
N GLY A 103 -17.79 -14.89 9.03
CA GLY A 103 -18.56 -13.78 8.45
C GLY A 103 -18.21 -12.40 9.01
N TYR A 104 -17.07 -12.24 9.69
CA TYR A 104 -16.56 -10.91 10.00
C TYR A 104 -16.06 -10.23 8.73
N GLU A 105 -16.48 -8.99 8.53
CA GLU A 105 -16.06 -8.21 7.37
C GLU A 105 -14.68 -7.59 7.58
N ARG A 106 -13.89 -7.58 6.52
CA ARG A 106 -12.65 -6.84 6.49
C ARG A 106 -12.96 -5.34 6.34
N PRO A 107 -12.37 -4.46 7.16
CA PRO A 107 -12.65 -3.03 7.11
C PRO A 107 -12.01 -2.30 5.92
N ASP A 108 -11.00 -2.90 5.28
CA ASP A 108 -10.31 -2.32 4.13
C ASP A 108 -10.68 -3.07 2.84
N ALA A 109 -10.72 -2.34 1.72
CA ALA A 109 -11.04 -2.88 0.41
C ALA A 109 -10.07 -4.00 -0.01
N THR A 110 -10.64 -5.03 -0.64
CA THR A 110 -9.90 -6.13 -1.27
C THR A 110 -9.79 -5.89 -2.78
N ALA A 111 -8.75 -6.45 -3.41
CA ALA A 111 -8.66 -6.40 -4.86
C ALA A 111 -9.70 -7.32 -5.49
N GLU A 112 -10.41 -6.83 -6.50
CA GLU A 112 -11.43 -7.55 -7.23
C GLU A 112 -11.06 -7.64 -8.71
N VAL A 113 -11.35 -8.79 -9.32
CA VAL A 113 -11.04 -9.08 -10.71
C VAL A 113 -12.33 -9.14 -11.50
N ASP A 114 -12.44 -8.29 -12.53
CA ASP A 114 -13.35 -8.51 -13.64
C ASP A 114 -12.84 -9.70 -14.46
N VAL A 115 -13.45 -10.86 -14.20
CA VAL A 115 -13.10 -12.10 -14.87
C VAL A 115 -13.41 -12.06 -16.36
N GLU A 116 -14.33 -11.22 -16.85
CA GLU A 116 -14.69 -11.18 -18.27
C GLU A 116 -13.56 -10.56 -19.10
N SER A 117 -13.03 -9.42 -18.67
CA SER A 117 -11.93 -8.73 -19.35
C SER A 117 -10.55 -9.31 -19.04
N CYS A 118 -10.41 -10.13 -17.98
CA CYS A 118 -9.12 -10.71 -17.59
C CYS A 118 -8.51 -11.60 -18.70
N ILE A 119 -7.27 -11.29 -19.08
CA ILE A 119 -6.48 -12.04 -20.09
C ILE A 119 -5.55 -13.11 -19.49
N ALA A 120 -5.58 -13.30 -18.17
CA ALA A 120 -4.78 -14.30 -17.44
C ALA A 120 -3.26 -14.28 -17.71
N CYS A 121 -2.66 -13.09 -17.90
CA CYS A 121 -1.22 -12.96 -18.17
C CYS A 121 -0.32 -13.27 -16.94
N GLY A 122 -0.86 -13.20 -15.72
CA GLY A 122 -0.16 -13.54 -14.48
C GLY A 122 0.75 -12.44 -13.90
N LEU A 123 0.80 -11.24 -14.48
CA LEU A 123 1.62 -10.13 -13.95
C LEU A 123 1.19 -9.74 -12.53
N CYS A 124 -0.11 -9.74 -12.24
CA CYS A 124 -0.64 -9.48 -10.90
C CYS A 124 -0.22 -10.55 -9.88
N VAL A 125 -0.10 -11.82 -10.30
CA VAL A 125 0.42 -12.90 -9.46
C VAL A 125 1.88 -12.64 -9.12
N ALA A 126 2.70 -12.37 -10.14
CA ALA A 126 4.13 -12.11 -9.97
C ALA A 126 4.42 -10.85 -9.13
N ALA A 127 3.58 -9.82 -9.26
CA ALA A 127 3.77 -8.56 -8.55
C ALA A 127 3.16 -8.54 -7.14
N CYS A 128 2.40 -9.56 -6.72
CA CYS A 128 1.71 -9.54 -5.43
C CYS A 128 2.69 -9.88 -4.29
N PRO A 129 2.99 -8.93 -3.38
CA PRO A 129 3.93 -9.20 -2.28
C PRO A 129 3.42 -10.20 -1.24
N TYR A 130 2.13 -10.47 -1.27
CA TYR A 130 1.44 -11.34 -0.33
C TYR A 130 1.08 -12.69 -0.92
N GLU A 131 1.37 -12.91 -2.21
CA GLU A 131 0.92 -14.08 -2.98
C GLU A 131 -0.58 -14.33 -2.82
N ALA A 132 -1.35 -13.25 -2.69
CA ALA A 132 -2.79 -13.28 -2.51
C ALA A 132 -3.54 -13.47 -3.83
N ILE A 133 -2.84 -13.74 -4.94
CA ILE A 133 -3.44 -13.82 -6.27
C ILE A 133 -2.97 -15.09 -6.95
N ALA A 134 -3.90 -15.88 -7.49
CA ALA A 134 -3.64 -17.08 -8.28
C ALA A 134 -4.37 -17.01 -9.63
N LEU A 135 -4.00 -17.87 -10.58
CA LEU A 135 -4.69 -18.00 -11.87
C LEU A 135 -5.46 -19.31 -11.93
N ASP A 136 -6.77 -19.22 -11.73
CA ASP A 136 -7.66 -20.38 -11.63
C ASP A 136 -8.60 -20.51 -12.83
N ALA A 137 -9.16 -21.70 -13.01
CA ALA A 137 -10.21 -21.94 -14.00
C ALA A 137 -11.55 -21.39 -13.49
N VAL A 138 -12.16 -20.49 -14.25
CA VAL A 138 -13.43 -19.84 -13.94
C VAL A 138 -14.43 -20.05 -15.07
N ALA A 139 -15.70 -20.22 -14.70
CA ALA A 139 -16.80 -20.28 -15.65
C ALA A 139 -17.27 -18.87 -15.99
N VAL A 140 -17.17 -18.47 -17.26
CA VAL A 140 -17.61 -17.17 -17.78
C VAL A 140 -18.46 -17.42 -19.03
N ASN A 141 -19.71 -16.97 -19.01
CA ASN A 141 -20.63 -17.05 -20.15
C ASN A 141 -20.75 -18.47 -20.76
N GLY A 142 -20.79 -19.50 -19.92
CA GLY A 142 -20.90 -20.90 -20.34
C GLY A 142 -19.60 -21.53 -20.86
N THR A 143 -18.49 -20.80 -20.83
CA THR A 143 -17.15 -21.30 -21.19
C THR A 143 -16.24 -21.31 -19.96
N VAL A 144 -15.26 -22.21 -19.95
CA VAL A 144 -14.21 -22.20 -18.92
C VAL A 144 -12.99 -21.48 -19.48
N LYS A 145 -12.52 -20.46 -18.78
CA LYS A 145 -11.25 -19.80 -19.06
C LYS A 145 -10.43 -19.65 -17.78
N ARG A 146 -9.16 -19.29 -17.92
CA ARG A 146 -8.36 -18.89 -16.75
C ARG A 146 -8.58 -17.42 -16.45
N ALA A 147 -8.62 -17.06 -15.18
CA ALA A 147 -8.62 -15.68 -14.71
C ALA A 147 -7.88 -15.56 -13.38
N ALA A 148 -7.44 -14.35 -13.05
CA ALA A 148 -6.90 -14.07 -11.73
C ALA A 148 -8.01 -14.17 -10.66
N GLN A 149 -7.69 -14.74 -9.51
CA GLN A 149 -8.54 -14.81 -8.32
C GLN A 149 -7.76 -14.27 -7.13
N VAL A 150 -8.44 -13.55 -6.24
CA VAL A 150 -7.82 -12.88 -5.10
C VAL A 150 -8.26 -13.54 -3.80
N ASP A 151 -7.29 -13.95 -2.98
CA ASP A 151 -7.51 -14.39 -1.61
C ASP A 151 -7.67 -13.17 -0.69
N ALA A 152 -8.91 -12.92 -0.27
CA ALA A 152 -9.27 -11.81 0.61
C ALA A 152 -8.60 -11.87 2.00
N THR A 153 -8.20 -13.07 2.45
CA THR A 153 -7.55 -13.26 3.75
C THR A 153 -6.10 -12.75 3.73
N ARG A 154 -5.43 -12.83 2.57
CA ARG A 154 -4.02 -12.45 2.37
C ARG A 154 -3.85 -11.08 1.73
N CYS A 155 -4.83 -10.63 0.95
CA CYS A 155 -4.77 -9.35 0.25
C CYS A 155 -4.66 -8.20 1.26
N MET A 156 -3.79 -7.22 0.99
CA MET A 156 -3.62 -6.03 1.85
C MET A 156 -4.13 -4.73 1.22
N GLY A 157 -4.80 -4.80 0.06
CA GLY A 157 -5.42 -3.62 -0.58
C GLY A 157 -4.43 -2.58 -1.15
N CYS A 158 -3.15 -2.92 -1.29
CA CYS A 158 -2.10 -1.96 -1.71
C CYS A 158 -2.23 -1.41 -3.15
N GLY A 159 -3.01 -2.08 -4.01
CA GLY A 159 -3.23 -1.68 -5.40
C GLY A 159 -2.04 -1.90 -6.36
N ILE A 160 -0.98 -2.60 -5.95
CA ILE A 160 0.15 -2.97 -6.84
C ILE A 160 -0.33 -3.79 -8.03
N CYS A 161 -1.29 -4.69 -7.83
CA CYS A 161 -1.84 -5.50 -8.92
C CYS A 161 -2.54 -4.65 -10.01
N ASN A 162 -3.22 -3.56 -9.62
CA ASN A 162 -3.83 -2.61 -10.55
C ASN A 162 -2.75 -2.00 -11.47
N SER A 163 -1.60 -1.66 -10.91
CA SER A 163 -0.53 -0.94 -11.63
C SER A 163 0.20 -1.80 -12.66
N VAL A 164 0.02 -3.12 -12.63
CA VAL A 164 0.61 -4.07 -13.60
C VAL A 164 -0.45 -4.75 -14.48
N CYS A 165 -1.73 -4.40 -14.31
CA CYS A 165 -2.81 -5.03 -15.06
C CYS A 165 -2.98 -4.39 -16.43
N LEU A 166 -2.47 -5.07 -17.46
CA LEU A 166 -2.52 -4.58 -18.84
C LEU A 166 -3.93 -4.51 -19.42
N SER A 167 -4.86 -5.33 -18.91
CA SER A 167 -6.27 -5.34 -19.35
C SER A 167 -7.18 -4.50 -18.45
N SER A 168 -6.63 -3.80 -17.45
CA SER A 168 -7.39 -3.03 -16.45
C SER A 168 -8.50 -3.84 -15.77
N SER A 169 -8.32 -5.15 -15.64
CA SER A 169 -9.31 -6.10 -15.13
C SER A 169 -9.24 -6.33 -13.63
N ILE A 170 -8.26 -5.78 -12.91
CA ILE A 170 -8.16 -5.88 -11.46
C ILE A 170 -8.10 -4.49 -10.84
N SER A 171 -8.91 -4.28 -9.80
CA SER A 171 -8.94 -3.00 -9.11
C SER A 171 -9.17 -3.19 -7.62
N VAL A 172 -8.90 -2.15 -6.84
CA VAL A 172 -9.25 -2.11 -5.42
C VAL A 172 -10.20 -0.93 -5.28
N GLU A 173 -11.33 -1.14 -4.62
CA GLU A 173 -12.33 -0.10 -4.39
C GLU A 173 -11.68 1.13 -3.72
N GLY A 174 -12.13 2.33 -4.13
CA GLY A 174 -11.58 3.60 -3.66
C GLY A 174 -10.26 4.04 -4.32
N ILE A 175 -9.50 3.12 -4.94
CA ILE A 175 -8.19 3.43 -5.57
C ILE A 175 -8.05 2.87 -6.99
N THR A 176 -9.18 2.75 -7.70
CA THR A 176 -9.22 2.36 -9.13
C THR A 176 -8.40 3.32 -10.00
N ASP A 177 -8.00 2.92 -11.21
CA ASP A 177 -7.28 3.83 -12.12
C ASP A 177 -8.07 5.09 -12.41
N ARG A 178 -9.40 4.95 -12.55
CA ARG A 178 -10.32 6.07 -12.71
C ARG A 178 -10.32 6.99 -11.50
N ALA A 179 -10.43 6.43 -10.29
CA ALA A 179 -10.48 7.23 -9.07
C ALA A 179 -9.18 8.04 -8.88
N VAL A 180 -8.02 7.40 -9.01
CA VAL A 180 -6.72 8.09 -8.90
C VAL A 180 -6.55 9.13 -10.01
N GLY A 181 -6.90 8.78 -11.25
CA GLY A 181 -6.84 9.72 -12.38
C GLY A 181 -7.76 10.94 -12.21
N GLN A 182 -8.95 10.75 -11.61
CA GLN A 182 -9.86 11.84 -11.26
C GLN A 182 -9.29 12.73 -10.16
N SER A 183 -8.65 12.17 -9.13
CA SER A 183 -7.99 12.95 -8.09
C SER A 183 -6.85 13.81 -8.65
N ILE A 184 -6.09 13.26 -9.60
CA ILE A 184 -5.03 14.01 -10.30
C ILE A 184 -5.65 15.13 -11.15
N ALA A 185 -6.65 14.82 -11.98
CA ALA A 185 -7.27 15.81 -12.87
C ALA A 185 -8.00 16.93 -12.12
N ALA A 186 -8.69 16.61 -11.03
CA ALA A 186 -9.41 17.60 -10.21
C ALA A 186 -8.45 18.56 -9.49
N ALA A 187 -7.19 18.18 -9.34
CA ALA A 187 -6.17 19.00 -8.74
C ALA A 187 -5.32 19.74 -9.78
N ALA A 188 -5.64 19.64 -11.08
CA ALA A 188 -4.86 20.31 -12.12
C ALA A 188 -5.08 21.83 -12.06
N PRO A 189 -4.04 22.65 -12.31
CA PRO A 189 -4.15 24.11 -12.28
C PRO A 189 -4.96 24.66 -13.47
N ASP A 190 -5.78 25.68 -13.23
CA ASP A 190 -6.44 26.47 -14.27
C ASP A 190 -5.56 27.67 -14.69
N GLY A 191 -5.26 27.82 -15.99
CA GLY A 191 -4.62 29.03 -16.55
C GLY A 191 -3.15 28.90 -16.98
N ASP A 192 -2.60 30.01 -17.48
CA ASP A 192 -1.37 30.06 -18.32
C ASP A 192 -0.08 30.50 -17.58
N SER A 193 -0.10 30.58 -16.24
CA SER A 193 1.08 30.93 -15.42
C SER A 193 1.48 29.77 -14.51
N LEU A 194 2.80 29.48 -14.42
CA LEU A 194 3.46 28.41 -13.64
C LEU A 194 2.50 27.30 -13.19
N ARG A 195 2.37 26.29 -14.04
CA ARG A 195 1.39 25.24 -13.86
C ARG A 195 1.94 24.30 -12.81
N GLY A 196 1.30 24.28 -11.66
CA GLY A 196 1.74 23.64 -10.42
C GLY A 196 2.44 22.26 -10.50
N ALA A 197 2.93 21.79 -9.36
CA ALA A 197 3.49 20.45 -9.23
C ALA A 197 2.48 19.47 -8.63
N LEU A 198 2.42 18.26 -9.20
CA LEU A 198 1.73 17.13 -8.59
C LEU A 198 2.72 16.36 -7.70
N VAL A 199 2.33 16.08 -6.47
CA VAL A 199 3.06 15.19 -5.56
C VAL A 199 2.21 13.98 -5.26
N ILE A 200 2.62 12.80 -5.71
CA ILE A 200 1.96 11.54 -5.38
C ILE A 200 2.70 10.90 -4.21
N THR A 201 2.05 10.82 -3.05
CA THR A 201 2.67 10.31 -1.83
C THR A 201 2.05 8.98 -1.38
N CYS A 202 2.90 8.07 -0.93
CA CYS A 202 2.49 6.86 -0.23
C CYS A 202 1.88 7.20 1.14
N ASN A 203 0.78 6.54 1.53
CA ASN A 203 0.14 6.75 2.83
C ASN A 203 1.03 6.50 4.05
N TRP A 204 2.17 5.82 3.87
CA TRP A 204 2.99 5.32 4.98
C TRP A 204 4.38 5.92 5.06
N CYS A 205 4.81 6.75 4.10
CA CYS A 205 6.18 7.27 4.08
C CYS A 205 6.38 8.57 4.86
N LEU A 206 5.30 9.26 5.23
CA LEU A 206 5.38 10.47 6.05
C LEU A 206 5.25 10.10 7.53
N HIS A 207 6.24 10.51 8.33
CA HIS A 207 6.40 10.05 9.71
C HIS A 207 6.40 11.16 10.76
N SER A 208 6.37 12.43 10.35
CA SER A 208 6.27 13.56 11.27
C SER A 208 4.97 14.34 11.06
N THR A 209 4.50 14.96 12.14
CA THR A 209 3.34 15.86 12.09
C THR A 209 3.58 17.05 11.18
N ALA A 210 4.83 17.52 11.08
CA ALA A 210 5.20 18.62 10.18
C ALA A 210 5.08 18.21 8.70
N ASP A 211 5.54 17.00 8.34
CA ASP A 211 5.41 16.49 6.97
C ASP A 211 3.94 16.30 6.60
N TRP A 212 3.12 15.77 7.52
CA TRP A 212 1.67 15.61 7.30
C TRP A 212 0.93 16.94 7.20
N ALA A 213 1.28 17.93 8.03
CA ALA A 213 0.69 19.27 7.93
C ALA A 213 1.01 19.90 6.58
N TYR A 214 2.25 19.81 6.12
CA TYR A 214 2.65 20.31 4.81
C TYR A 214 1.95 19.57 3.66
N ALA A 215 1.82 18.24 3.75
CA ALA A 215 1.12 17.46 2.72
C ALA A 215 -0.38 17.77 2.66
N THR A 216 -0.99 18.13 3.78
CA THR A 216 -2.43 18.46 3.87
C THR A 216 -2.70 19.89 3.41
N GLU A 217 -1.79 20.81 3.73
CA GLU A 217 -1.86 22.23 3.37
C GLU A 217 -0.60 22.62 2.59
N PRO A 218 -0.43 22.12 1.35
CA PRO A 218 0.73 22.43 0.53
C PRO A 218 0.72 23.89 0.05
N PRO A 219 1.87 24.45 -0.37
CA PRO A 219 1.92 25.80 -0.92
C PRO A 219 1.09 25.92 -2.20
N GLU A 220 0.74 27.15 -2.57
CA GLU A 220 -0.03 27.45 -3.79
C GLU A 220 0.64 26.83 -5.03
N GLY A 221 -0.16 26.18 -5.87
CA GLY A 221 0.34 25.46 -7.04
C GLY A 221 0.98 24.11 -6.72
N VAL A 222 0.92 23.59 -5.50
CA VAL A 222 1.31 22.20 -5.21
C VAL A 222 0.08 21.40 -4.85
N HIS A 223 -0.07 20.25 -5.49
CA HIS A 223 -1.20 19.36 -5.31
C HIS A 223 -0.72 17.99 -4.83
N VAL A 224 -1.19 17.56 -3.67
CA VAL A 224 -0.79 16.28 -3.08
C VAL A 224 -1.91 15.26 -3.27
N VAL A 225 -1.59 14.13 -3.88
CA VAL A 225 -2.48 12.98 -4.05
C VAL A 225 -1.90 11.78 -3.31
N ASN A 226 -2.72 11.20 -2.44
CA ASN A 226 -2.35 10.05 -1.64
C ASN A 226 -2.72 8.74 -2.33
N VAL A 227 -1.79 7.79 -2.34
CA VAL A 227 -2.03 6.40 -2.73
C VAL A 227 -1.59 5.46 -1.61
N PRO A 228 -2.18 4.26 -1.47
CA PRO A 228 -1.76 3.34 -0.42
C PRO A 228 -0.26 3.02 -0.49
N CYS A 229 0.27 2.82 -1.69
CA CYS A 229 1.67 2.45 -1.91
C CYS A 229 2.23 3.15 -3.15
N SER A 230 3.51 3.54 -3.14
CA SER A 230 4.17 4.07 -4.34
C SER A 230 4.15 3.07 -5.51
N GLY A 231 4.16 1.76 -5.24
CA GLY A 231 4.00 0.70 -6.24
C GLY A 231 2.64 0.72 -6.98
N ARG A 232 1.65 1.48 -6.50
CA ARG A 232 0.37 1.73 -7.21
C ARG A 232 0.54 2.70 -8.38
N VAL A 233 1.55 3.56 -8.33
CA VAL A 233 1.79 4.63 -9.29
C VAL A 233 2.30 4.04 -10.60
N THR A 234 1.62 4.36 -11.69
CA THR A 234 1.95 3.89 -13.04
C THR A 234 2.60 5.00 -13.86
N PRO A 235 3.42 4.68 -14.86
CA PRO A 235 3.92 5.69 -15.81
C PRO A 235 2.80 6.51 -16.45
N GLN A 236 1.64 5.89 -16.70
CA GLN A 236 0.46 6.54 -17.26
C GLN A 236 -0.05 7.68 -16.38
N PHE A 237 -0.04 7.55 -15.05
CA PHE A 237 -0.43 8.65 -14.16
C PHE A 237 0.54 9.82 -14.26
N LEU A 238 1.84 9.54 -14.35
CA LEU A 238 2.89 10.56 -14.44
C LEU A 238 2.80 11.33 -15.75
N THR A 239 2.66 10.62 -16.88
CA THR A 239 2.52 11.26 -18.19
C THR A 239 1.17 11.97 -18.34
N ALA A 240 0.08 11.42 -17.81
CA ALA A 240 -1.23 12.05 -17.85
C ALA A 240 -1.26 13.35 -17.02
N ALA A 241 -0.58 13.38 -15.87
CA ALA A 241 -0.44 14.60 -15.09
C ALA A 241 0.27 15.70 -15.91
N LEU A 242 1.42 15.40 -16.52
CA LEU A 242 2.11 16.36 -17.38
C LEU A 242 1.21 16.84 -18.55
N GLN A 243 0.39 15.96 -19.13
CA GLN A 243 -0.56 16.32 -20.20
C GLN A 243 -1.72 17.20 -19.72
N GLN A 244 -2.12 17.04 -18.45
CA GLN A 244 -3.16 17.85 -17.82
C GLN A 244 -2.65 19.23 -17.38
N GLY A 245 -1.35 19.49 -17.58
CA GLY A 245 -0.76 20.81 -17.44
C GLY A 245 0.22 20.92 -16.29
N TYR A 246 0.40 19.92 -15.43
CA TYR A 246 1.43 19.99 -14.39
C TYR A 246 2.83 20.16 -15.00
N ASP A 247 3.62 21.11 -14.48
CA ASP A 247 5.00 21.31 -14.97
C ASP A 247 5.96 20.23 -14.43
N ALA A 248 5.59 19.62 -13.29
CA ALA A 248 6.36 18.60 -12.61
C ALA A 248 5.50 17.60 -11.85
N VAL A 249 6.03 16.38 -11.69
CA VAL A 249 5.47 15.33 -10.84
C VAL A 249 6.56 14.79 -9.92
N LEU A 250 6.26 14.67 -8.63
CA LEU A 250 7.11 14.00 -7.66
C LEU A 250 6.38 12.79 -7.06
N VAL A 251 7.02 11.63 -7.10
CA VAL A 251 6.52 10.44 -6.40
C VAL A 251 7.34 10.24 -5.13
N VAL A 252 6.67 10.17 -3.98
CA VAL A 252 7.32 9.95 -2.69
C VAL A 252 6.92 8.60 -2.10
N GLY A 253 7.91 7.74 -1.90
CA GLY A 253 7.75 6.38 -1.38
C GLY A 253 8.45 6.16 -0.04
N CYS A 254 8.23 4.96 0.53
CA CYS A 254 9.02 4.49 1.66
C CYS A 254 10.43 4.10 1.20
N GLN A 255 11.43 4.32 2.06
CA GLN A 255 12.78 3.79 1.86
C GLN A 255 12.79 2.27 1.71
N THR A 256 13.80 1.75 0.99
CA THR A 256 14.10 0.32 0.90
C THR A 256 14.12 -0.31 2.30
N ASP A 257 13.57 -1.53 2.40
CA ASP A 257 13.39 -2.30 3.65
C ASP A 257 12.40 -1.70 4.68
N GLU A 258 11.78 -0.55 4.38
CA GLU A 258 10.76 0.08 5.24
C GLU A 258 9.38 0.14 4.59
N CYS A 259 9.21 -0.52 3.44
CA CYS A 259 7.93 -0.57 2.75
C CYS A 259 6.85 -1.21 3.63
N HIS A 260 5.74 -0.50 3.82
CA HIS A 260 4.59 -1.06 4.52
C HIS A 260 4.11 -2.36 3.85
N TYR A 261 4.08 -2.41 2.51
CA TYR A 261 3.60 -3.54 1.74
C TYR A 261 4.70 -4.49 1.24
N LYS A 262 5.69 -4.80 2.08
CA LYS A 262 6.87 -5.64 1.82
C LYS A 262 7.83 -5.08 0.76
N HIS A 263 7.42 -5.01 -0.50
CA HIS A 263 8.30 -4.62 -1.62
C HIS A 263 7.61 -3.80 -2.72
N GLY A 264 6.52 -3.09 -2.40
CA GLY A 264 5.85 -2.23 -3.37
C GLY A 264 6.71 -1.06 -3.87
N ASN A 265 7.61 -0.55 -3.03
CA ASN A 265 8.56 0.49 -3.41
C ASN A 265 9.65 -0.03 -4.38
N ALA A 266 10.03 -1.30 -4.32
CA ALA A 266 10.99 -1.88 -5.26
C ALA A 266 10.45 -1.85 -6.71
N LEU A 267 9.14 -2.10 -6.89
CA LEU A 267 8.49 -1.96 -8.19
C LEU A 267 8.51 -0.51 -8.69
N GLU A 268 8.32 0.44 -7.79
CA GLU A 268 8.37 1.87 -8.11
C GLU A 268 9.80 2.33 -8.43
N GLN A 269 10.82 1.86 -7.70
CA GLN A 269 12.23 2.11 -8.02
C GLN A 269 12.59 1.64 -9.43
N GLY A 270 12.19 0.43 -9.82
CA GLY A 270 12.39 -0.06 -11.19
C GLY A 270 11.65 0.78 -12.24
N ARG A 271 10.46 1.31 -11.91
CA ARG A 271 9.76 2.27 -12.78
C ARG A 271 10.48 3.60 -12.87
N ALA A 272 11.03 4.12 -11.77
CA ALA A 272 11.78 5.36 -11.74
C ALA A 272 13.00 5.29 -12.67
N GLU A 273 13.75 4.17 -12.64
CA GLU A 273 14.87 3.92 -13.54
C GLU A 273 14.45 3.92 -15.02
N THR A 274 13.32 3.29 -15.33
CA THR A 274 12.80 3.21 -16.70
C THR A 274 12.19 4.54 -17.17
N MET A 275 11.62 5.31 -16.25
CA MET A 275 10.88 6.55 -16.55
C MET A 275 11.80 7.60 -17.19
N ARG A 276 13.05 7.72 -16.72
CA ARG A 276 14.03 8.65 -17.30
C ARG A 276 14.20 8.44 -18.81
N GLY A 277 14.42 7.19 -19.22
CA GLY A 277 14.57 6.83 -20.63
C GLY A 277 13.29 7.07 -21.45
N LEU A 278 12.12 6.83 -20.86
CA LEU A 278 10.83 7.14 -21.51
C LEU A 278 10.67 8.65 -21.76
N LEU A 279 10.99 9.48 -20.77
CA LEU A 279 10.90 10.95 -20.89
C LEU A 279 11.87 11.49 -21.94
N ASP A 280 13.12 11.01 -21.92
CA ASP A 280 14.13 11.35 -22.92
C ASP A 280 13.65 11.03 -24.35
N LEU A 281 13.04 9.85 -24.55
CA LEU A 281 12.48 9.44 -25.85
C LEU A 281 11.33 10.35 -26.32
N LEU A 282 10.55 10.87 -25.38
CA LEU A 282 9.46 11.82 -25.65
C LEU A 282 9.96 13.27 -25.79
N GLY A 283 11.25 13.54 -25.57
CA GLY A 283 11.81 14.88 -25.57
C GLY A 283 11.39 15.72 -24.37
N ILE A 284 11.00 15.09 -23.27
CA ILE A 284 10.62 15.73 -22.01
C ILE A 284 11.82 15.69 -21.08
N ALA A 285 12.19 16.84 -20.50
CA ALA A 285 13.26 16.92 -19.51
C ALA A 285 12.99 15.95 -18.34
N PRO A 286 13.88 14.98 -18.05
CA PRO A 286 13.66 13.99 -17.00
C PRO A 286 13.44 14.58 -15.60
N GLU A 287 13.97 15.78 -15.36
CA GLU A 287 13.83 16.53 -14.11
C GLU A 287 12.37 16.88 -13.78
N ARG A 288 11.46 16.82 -14.77
CA ARG A 288 10.01 17.03 -14.57
C ARG A 288 9.33 15.87 -13.85
N VAL A 289 9.93 14.69 -13.79
CA VAL A 289 9.38 13.56 -13.04
C VAL A 289 10.44 13.03 -12.09
N GLN A 290 10.27 13.35 -10.81
CA GLN A 290 11.21 12.98 -9.76
C GLN A 290 10.64 11.88 -8.86
N PHE A 291 11.55 11.13 -8.26
CA PHE A 291 11.23 10.08 -7.30
C PHE A 291 12.13 10.25 -6.09
N ASP A 292 11.54 10.20 -4.90
CA ASP A 292 12.28 10.23 -3.65
C ASP A 292 11.70 9.24 -2.64
N TRP A 293 12.58 8.78 -1.75
CA TRP A 293 12.23 7.84 -0.71
C TRP A 293 12.57 8.41 0.66
N LEU A 294 11.57 8.39 1.54
CA LEU A 294 11.68 8.84 2.91
C LEU A 294 11.85 7.66 3.86
N SER A 295 12.84 7.81 4.74
CA SER A 295 13.09 6.91 5.85
C SER A 295 12.14 7.19 7.02
N SER A 296 11.93 6.18 7.85
CA SER A 296 11.30 6.31 9.15
C SER A 296 12.03 7.23 10.12
N LEU A 297 13.27 7.61 9.82
CA LEU A 297 14.07 8.59 10.55
C LEU A 297 14.01 10.00 9.94
N ASP A 298 13.51 10.15 8.72
CA ASP A 298 13.33 11.47 8.11
C ASP A 298 12.20 12.21 8.83
N ARG A 299 12.48 13.45 9.24
CA ARG A 299 11.56 14.31 9.99
C ARG A 299 11.61 15.71 9.39
N GLY A 300 10.51 16.18 8.81
CA GLY A 300 10.45 17.51 8.19
C GLY A 300 11.24 17.59 6.88
N ARG A 301 11.54 16.45 6.25
CA ARG A 301 12.28 16.40 4.98
C ARG A 301 11.36 16.57 3.78
N PHE A 302 10.08 16.23 3.90
CA PHE A 302 9.12 16.29 2.81
C PHE A 302 9.00 17.70 2.19
N PRO A 303 8.90 18.80 2.97
CA PRO A 303 8.90 20.15 2.41
C PRO A 303 10.09 20.45 1.50
N ASN A 304 11.31 20.07 1.92
CA ASN A 304 12.52 20.30 1.14
C ASN A 304 12.53 19.56 -0.20
N LEU A 305 11.89 18.38 -0.27
CA LEU A 305 11.77 17.63 -1.53
C LEU A 305 10.87 18.37 -2.52
N VAL A 306 9.74 18.89 -2.04
CA VAL A 306 8.82 19.69 -2.85
C VAL A 306 9.46 21.00 -3.28
N GLU A 307 10.13 21.70 -2.38
CA GLU A 307 10.86 22.95 -2.70
C GLU A 307 11.94 22.73 -3.75
N ARG A 308 12.69 21.62 -3.65
CA ARG A 308 13.69 21.24 -4.66
C ARG A 308 13.06 20.99 -6.02
N LEU A 309 11.98 20.20 -6.08
CA LEU A 309 11.23 19.95 -7.32
C LEU A 309 10.81 21.26 -8.00
N LEU A 310 10.24 22.18 -7.22
CA LEU A 310 9.79 23.48 -7.73
C LEU A 310 10.95 24.33 -8.24
N ALA A 311 12.10 24.29 -7.56
CA ALA A 311 13.31 24.99 -7.99
C ALA A 311 13.86 24.42 -9.30
N ASP A 312 13.98 23.09 -9.40
CA ASP A 312 14.51 22.41 -10.59
C ASP A 312 13.66 22.69 -11.84
N VAL A 313 12.33 22.74 -11.68
CA VAL A 313 11.41 22.91 -12.81
C VAL A 313 11.19 24.38 -13.17
N ARG A 314 11.37 25.32 -12.22
CA ARG A 314 11.33 26.76 -12.51
C ARG A 314 12.30 27.13 -13.63
N ASP A 315 13.48 26.52 -13.66
CA ASP A 315 14.51 26.79 -14.68
C ASP A 315 14.18 26.17 -16.05
N LEU A 316 13.29 25.17 -16.10
CA LEU A 316 12.87 24.50 -17.34
C LEU A 316 11.73 25.23 -18.07
N GLY A 317 11.05 26.15 -17.39
CA GLY A 317 9.85 26.81 -17.90
C GLY A 317 8.65 25.85 -18.07
N PRO A 318 7.53 26.34 -18.64
CA PRO A 318 6.34 25.51 -18.85
C PRO A 318 6.61 24.35 -19.81
N LEU A 319 5.95 23.22 -19.59
CA LEU A 319 6.02 22.10 -20.53
C LEU A 319 5.17 22.39 -21.77
N GLU A 320 5.82 22.58 -22.92
CA GLU A 320 5.14 22.70 -24.21
C GLU A 320 5.07 21.34 -24.91
N TRP A 321 3.85 20.82 -25.05
CA TRP A 321 3.57 19.60 -25.81
C TRP A 321 3.60 19.92 -27.31
N GLY A 322 4.80 19.92 -27.88
CA GLY A 322 5.12 19.88 -29.32
C GLY A 322 4.22 20.67 -30.29
N ASP A 323 4.75 21.79 -30.80
CA ASP A 323 4.45 22.32 -32.16
C ASP A 323 5.28 21.59 -33.25
N ARG A 324 5.50 20.27 -33.14
CA ARG A 324 6.29 19.49 -34.11
C ARG A 324 5.43 18.75 -35.13
#